data_AF-A0A377GFA6-F1
#
_entry.id   AF-A0A377GFA6-F1
#
_cell.length_a   1.000
_cell.length_b   1.000
_cell.length_c   1.000
_cell.angle_alpha   90.00
_cell.angle_beta   90.00
_cell.angle_gamma   90.00
#
_symmetry.space_group_name_H-M   'P 1'
#
loop_
_entity.id
_entity.type
_entity.pdbx_description
1 polymer ?
#
loop_
_entity_poly.entity_id
_entity_poly.type
_entity_poly.pdbx_seq_one_letter_code
_entity_poly.pdbx_strand_id
1 'polypeptide(L)'
;MVLFSKVPELQLKLAAYLIKDLLLSHSIFYFVCLLLVLLTLLLHLRCKRKQRNVNRWQKSLNLQEHAQVFRQIYTDANGFLLSQNARQNHDAMEYAYGEIEFLSFIALLSLTNPDENTIFYDLGSGVGKAVLACSMVFPVRKSAGVELFPELYFDACKRVEQLAAMKNYTAKAKKIQFILGDFLEANLSDATLVFINSTAFFGPIWESLCVKLDKLPHLNTVITTSKTLSCPHFIVTARTKVQMSWGVVFAYIHTRKTTFD
;
A
#
# COMPACT_ATOMS: atom_id res chain seq x y z
N MET A 1 57.94 68.69 -8.65
CA MET A 1 58.35 67.65 -7.67
C MET A 1 57.16 67.24 -6.80
N VAL A 2 56.11 66.60 -7.35
CA VAL A 2 55.00 66.00 -6.57
C VAL A 2 54.36 64.89 -7.41
N LEU A 3 55.01 63.73 -7.55
CA LEU A 3 54.35 62.57 -8.19
C LEU A 3 54.75 61.20 -7.60
N PHE A 4 55.67 61.14 -6.64
CA PHE A 4 56.17 59.86 -6.08
C PHE A 4 55.68 59.50 -4.66
N SER A 5 54.86 60.33 -3.99
CA SER A 5 54.51 60.10 -2.57
C SER A 5 53.20 59.34 -2.30
N LYS A 6 52.41 58.95 -3.33
CA LYS A 6 51.11 58.27 -3.15
C LYS A 6 51.10 56.76 -3.46
N VAL A 7 52.19 56.22 -4.00
CA VAL A 7 52.31 54.79 -4.37
C VAL A 7 52.15 53.84 -3.16
N PRO A 8 52.72 54.11 -1.97
CA PRO A 8 52.58 53.22 -0.80
C PRO A 8 51.15 53.19 -0.26
N GLU A 9 50.44 54.32 -0.33
CA GLU A 9 49.07 54.44 0.17
C GLU A 9 48.06 53.70 -0.73
N LEU A 10 48.28 53.71 -2.04
CA LEU A 10 47.46 52.96 -3.00
C LEU A 10 47.67 51.44 -2.88
N GLN A 11 48.93 51.02 -2.68
CA GLN A 11 49.29 49.61 -2.41
C GLN A 11 48.65 49.10 -1.11
N LEU A 12 48.66 49.91 -0.04
CA LEU A 12 48.01 49.55 1.23
C LEU A 12 46.49 49.39 1.09
N LYS A 13 45.83 50.30 0.35
CA LYS A 13 44.38 50.24 0.10
C LYS A 13 44.00 49.01 -0.72
N LEU A 14 44.81 48.65 -1.72
CA LEU A 14 44.60 47.45 -2.53
C LEU A 14 44.77 46.17 -1.71
N ALA A 15 45.81 46.09 -0.87
CA ALA A 15 46.03 44.97 0.03
C ALA A 15 44.89 44.81 1.06
N ALA A 16 44.43 45.91 1.66
CA ALA A 16 43.29 45.90 2.59
C ALA A 16 41.98 45.48 1.91
N TYR A 17 41.77 45.88 0.66
CA TYR A 17 40.62 45.46 -0.15
C TYR A 17 40.67 43.95 -0.44
N LEU A 18 41.81 43.42 -0.90
CA LEU A 18 42.01 41.99 -1.16
C LEU A 18 41.83 41.14 0.12
N ILE A 19 42.30 41.61 1.27
CA ILE A 19 42.10 40.93 2.56
C ILE A 19 40.61 40.91 2.95
N LYS A 20 39.89 42.02 2.76
CA LYS A 20 38.44 42.09 3.02
C LYS A 20 37.66 41.17 2.09
N ASP A 21 37.98 41.14 0.80
CA ASP A 21 37.35 40.25 -0.18
C ASP A 21 37.61 38.78 0.15
N LEU A 22 38.84 38.44 0.58
CA LEU A 22 39.18 37.09 1.01
C LEU A 22 38.42 36.67 2.28
N LEU A 23 38.35 37.55 3.29
CA LEU A 23 37.58 37.33 4.52
C LEU A 23 36.07 37.20 4.25
N LEU A 24 35.53 38.01 3.32
CA LEU A 24 34.14 37.94 2.89
C LEU A 24 33.87 36.62 2.17
N SER A 25 34.76 36.20 1.26
CA SER A 25 34.68 34.91 0.55
C SER A 25 34.68 33.72 1.53
N HIS A 26 35.59 33.72 2.51
CA HIS A 26 35.60 32.71 3.57
C HIS A 26 34.32 32.73 4.41
N SER A 27 33.81 33.90 4.77
CA SER A 27 32.56 34.04 5.54
C SER A 27 31.36 33.51 4.78
N ILE A 28 31.27 33.80 3.47
CA ILE A 28 30.24 33.24 2.57
C ILE A 28 30.38 31.72 2.51
N PHE A 29 31.60 31.19 2.35
CA PHE A 29 31.85 29.75 2.33
C PHE A 29 31.40 29.07 3.63
N TYR A 30 31.78 29.58 4.81
CA TYR A 30 31.34 29.04 6.09
C TYR A 30 29.81 29.11 6.27
N PHE A 31 29.18 30.20 5.82
CA PHE A 31 27.73 30.34 5.85
C PHE A 31 27.03 29.29 4.97
N VAL A 32 27.53 29.05 3.76
CA VAL A 32 27.03 28.00 2.87
C VAL A 32 27.20 26.62 3.50
N CYS A 33 28.37 26.33 4.08
CA CYS A 33 28.61 25.07 4.79
C CYS A 33 27.66 24.87 5.98
N LEU A 34 27.42 25.92 6.79
CA LEU A 34 26.47 25.87 7.90
C LEU A 34 25.05 25.59 7.40
N LEU A 35 24.62 26.23 6.30
CA LEU A 35 23.30 26.02 5.72
C LEU A 35 23.12 24.58 5.22
N LEU A 36 24.15 23.98 4.61
CA LEU A 36 24.14 22.57 4.22
C LEU A 36 24.07 21.63 5.43
N VAL A 37 24.80 21.92 6.51
CA VAL A 37 24.73 21.15 7.77
C VAL A 37 23.33 21.25 8.39
N LEU A 38 22.73 22.43 8.44
CA LEU A 38 21.37 22.61 8.94
C LEU A 38 20.34 21.88 8.06
N LEU A 39 20.49 21.93 6.73
CA LEU A 39 19.61 21.22 5.80
C LEU A 39 19.70 19.70 6.00
N THR A 40 20.91 19.14 6.10
CA THR A 40 21.11 17.71 6.35
C THR A 40 20.58 17.28 7.71
N LEU A 41 20.76 18.09 8.76
CA LEU A 41 20.18 17.85 10.07
C LEU A 41 18.64 17.85 10.01
N LEU A 42 18.04 18.81 9.31
CA LEU A 42 16.58 18.88 9.12
C LEU A 42 16.06 17.64 8.37
N LEU A 43 16.73 17.21 7.30
CA LEU A 43 16.39 15.98 6.57
C LEU A 43 16.53 14.74 7.47
N HIS A 44 17.60 14.65 8.25
CA HIS A 44 17.81 13.55 9.20
C HIS A 44 16.71 13.50 10.27
N LEU A 45 16.33 14.64 10.84
CA LEU A 45 15.25 14.74 11.82
C LEU A 45 13.90 14.35 11.19
N ARG A 46 13.63 14.77 9.94
CA ARG A 46 12.42 14.35 9.19
C ARG A 46 12.40 12.84 8.96
N CYS A 47 13.51 12.24 8.54
CA CYS A 47 13.64 10.80 8.35
C CYS A 47 13.46 10.04 9.68
N LYS A 48 14.11 10.49 10.76
CA LYS A 48 13.91 9.90 12.11
C LYS A 48 12.47 10.02 12.58
N ARG A 49 11.80 11.15 12.34
CA ARG A 49 10.38 11.33 12.68
C ARG A 49 9.50 10.37 11.88
N LYS A 50 9.72 10.24 10.57
CA LYS A 50 9.00 9.28 9.73
C LYS A 50 9.20 7.85 10.22
N GLN A 51 10.44 7.45 10.51
CA GLN A 51 10.74 6.12 11.04
C GLN A 51 10.06 5.86 12.38
N ARG A 52 10.09 6.84 13.29
CA ARG A 52 9.37 6.74 14.58
C ARG A 52 7.85 6.60 14.37
N ASN A 53 7.27 7.30 13.40
CA ASN A 53 5.85 7.18 13.07
C ASN A 53 5.52 5.80 12.53
N VAL A 54 6.31 5.27 11.60
CA VAL A 54 6.15 3.91 11.06
C VAL A 54 6.26 2.88 12.18
N ASN A 55 7.30 2.97 13.02
CA ASN A 55 7.48 2.04 14.14
C ASN A 55 6.32 2.10 15.14
N ARG A 56 5.79 3.31 15.41
CA ARG A 56 4.60 3.46 16.28
C ARG A 56 3.36 2.84 15.65
N TRP A 57 3.12 3.06 14.36
CA TRP A 57 2.01 2.46 13.62
C TRP A 57 2.11 0.92 13.56
N GLN A 58 3.29 0.37 13.28
CA GLN A 58 3.51 -1.08 13.30
C GLN A 58 3.24 -1.68 14.68
N LYS A 59 3.66 -0.99 15.75
CA LYS A 59 3.40 -1.40 17.13
C LYS A 59 1.92 -1.31 17.51
N SER A 60 1.23 -0.22 17.13
CA SER A 60 -0.19 -0.05 17.47
C SER A 60 -1.08 -1.12 16.82
N LEU A 61 -0.65 -1.71 15.71
CA LEU A 61 -1.34 -2.78 15.01
C LEU A 61 -0.73 -4.17 15.24
N ASN A 62 0.24 -4.32 16.16
CA ASN A 62 0.93 -5.59 16.42
C ASN A 62 1.47 -6.31 15.16
N LEU A 63 1.94 -5.54 14.16
CA LEU A 63 2.25 -6.10 12.83
C LEU A 63 3.40 -7.10 12.84
N GLN A 64 4.31 -7.02 13.81
CA GLN A 64 5.40 -7.98 13.92
C GLN A 64 4.87 -9.39 14.24
N GLU A 65 3.95 -9.51 15.19
CA GLU A 65 3.33 -10.77 15.57
C GLU A 65 2.48 -11.31 14.41
N HIS A 66 1.62 -10.46 13.83
CA HIS A 66 0.79 -10.86 12.70
C HIS A 66 1.61 -11.31 11.49
N ALA A 67 2.72 -10.62 11.16
CA ALA A 67 3.59 -11.00 10.05
C ALA A 67 4.29 -12.35 10.28
N GLN A 68 4.66 -12.67 11.52
CA GLN A 68 5.24 -13.97 11.86
C GLN A 68 4.23 -15.10 11.67
N VAL A 69 3.02 -14.95 12.21
CA VAL A 69 1.93 -15.92 12.05
C VAL A 69 1.53 -16.07 10.60
N PHE A 70 1.41 -14.95 9.87
CA PHE A 70 1.08 -14.95 8.45
C PHE A 70 2.13 -15.72 7.65
N ARG A 71 3.42 -15.48 7.91
CA ARG A 71 4.50 -16.23 7.27
C ARG A 71 4.38 -17.73 7.57
N GLN A 72 4.15 -18.10 8.83
CA GLN A 72 4.02 -19.51 9.23
C GLN A 72 2.89 -20.24 8.48
N ILE A 73 1.73 -19.61 8.30
CA ILE A 73 0.58 -20.20 7.59
C ILE A 73 0.88 -20.43 6.10
N TYR A 74 1.74 -19.60 5.52
CA TYR A 74 2.06 -19.62 4.09
C TYR A 74 3.46 -20.16 3.76
N THR A 75 4.24 -20.64 4.74
CA THR A 75 5.61 -21.16 4.52
C THR A 75 5.65 -22.26 3.46
N ASP A 76 4.69 -23.20 3.51
CA ASP A 76 4.62 -24.35 2.61
C ASP A 76 3.65 -24.14 1.44
N ALA A 77 3.10 -22.93 1.30
CA ALA A 77 2.14 -22.61 0.26
C ALA A 77 2.84 -21.94 -0.92
N ASN A 78 2.84 -22.60 -2.07
CA ASN A 78 3.20 -21.97 -3.34
C ASN A 78 1.91 -21.63 -4.10
N GLY A 79 1.24 -20.56 -3.68
CA GLY A 79 -0.01 -20.13 -4.30
C GLY A 79 0.16 -19.76 -5.78
N PHE A 80 1.34 -19.28 -6.16
CA PHE A 80 1.70 -19.04 -7.56
C PHE A 80 1.66 -20.33 -8.40
N LEU A 81 2.33 -21.39 -7.95
CA LEU A 81 2.34 -22.68 -8.65
C LEU A 81 0.95 -23.33 -8.66
N LEU A 82 0.23 -23.26 -7.54
CA LEU A 82 -1.14 -23.77 -7.46
C LEU A 82 -2.05 -23.08 -8.48
N SER A 83 -1.93 -21.76 -8.58
CA SER A 83 -2.68 -20.94 -9.53
C SER A 83 -2.24 -21.20 -10.97
N GLN A 84 -0.95 -21.47 -11.23
CA GLN A 84 -0.47 -21.88 -12.55
C GLN A 84 -1.09 -23.20 -13.00
N ASN A 85 -1.11 -24.21 -12.13
CA ASN A 85 -1.69 -25.51 -12.42
C ASN A 85 -3.22 -25.42 -12.63
N ALA A 86 -3.91 -24.61 -11.83
CA ALA A 86 -5.33 -24.34 -11.95
C ALA A 86 -5.74 -23.83 -13.35
N ARG A 87 -4.92 -22.91 -13.88
CA ARG A 87 -5.15 -22.24 -15.17
C ARG A 87 -4.83 -23.10 -16.38
N GLN A 88 -3.89 -24.03 -16.28
CA GLN A 88 -3.51 -24.90 -17.41
C GLN A 88 -4.71 -25.66 -17.98
N ASN A 89 -5.74 -25.89 -17.16
CA ASN A 89 -6.98 -26.55 -17.57
C ASN A 89 -8.09 -25.59 -18.04
N HIS A 90 -7.92 -24.26 -17.93
CA HIS A 90 -8.99 -23.27 -18.09
C HIS A 90 -8.70 -22.10 -19.04
N ASP A 91 -7.52 -22.07 -19.70
CA ASP A 91 -7.12 -20.99 -20.63
C ASP A 91 -7.26 -19.56 -20.04
N ALA A 92 -7.10 -19.44 -18.72
CA ALA A 92 -7.49 -18.26 -17.94
C ALA A 92 -6.28 -17.41 -17.53
N MET A 93 -5.55 -16.83 -18.50
CA MET A 93 -4.36 -15.99 -18.24
C MET A 93 -4.61 -14.80 -17.29
N GLU A 94 -5.87 -14.37 -17.15
CA GLU A 94 -6.34 -13.26 -16.32
C GLU A 94 -6.10 -13.43 -14.81
N TYR A 95 -5.59 -14.58 -14.36
CA TYR A 95 -5.36 -14.89 -12.94
C TYR A 95 -3.88 -15.10 -12.57
N ALA A 96 -2.94 -14.72 -13.44
CA ALA A 96 -1.52 -15.12 -13.34
C ALA A 96 -0.66 -14.42 -12.26
N TYR A 97 -1.05 -13.24 -11.79
CA TYR A 97 -0.24 -12.40 -10.91
C TYR A 97 -1.09 -11.92 -9.74
N GLY A 98 -0.79 -12.25 -8.48
CA GLY A 98 -1.67 -11.73 -7.44
C GLY A 98 -1.42 -11.86 -5.95
N GLU A 99 -0.27 -12.38 -5.51
CA GLU A 99 -0.03 -12.40 -4.07
C GLU A 99 0.40 -11.04 -3.52
N ILE A 100 -0.29 -10.61 -2.47
CA ILE A 100 0.05 -9.42 -1.70
C ILE A 100 1.30 -9.63 -0.84
N GLU A 101 2.09 -8.58 -0.66
CA GLU A 101 3.10 -8.51 0.40
C GLU A 101 2.46 -7.97 1.69
N PHE A 102 2.50 -8.77 2.77
CA PHE A 102 1.72 -8.53 3.99
C PHE A 102 1.81 -7.08 4.51
N LEU A 103 3.01 -6.59 4.81
CA LEU A 103 3.19 -5.25 5.38
C LEU A 103 2.76 -4.14 4.42
N SER A 104 3.04 -4.31 3.13
CA SER A 104 2.69 -3.34 2.09
C SER A 104 1.19 -3.25 1.88
N PHE A 105 0.50 -4.40 1.91
CA PHE A 105 -0.95 -4.48 1.81
C PHE A 105 -1.65 -3.91 3.05
N ILE A 106 -1.14 -4.20 4.24
CA ILE A 106 -1.69 -3.61 5.48
C ILE A 106 -1.49 -2.09 5.52
N ALA A 107 -0.36 -1.59 5.01
CA ALA A 107 -0.15 -0.15 4.84
C ALA A 107 -1.17 0.47 3.87
N LEU A 108 -1.49 -0.23 2.77
CA LEU A 108 -2.52 0.18 1.81
C LEU A 108 -3.92 0.19 2.46
N LEU A 109 -4.32 -0.90 3.12
CA LEU A 109 -5.62 -0.99 3.80
C LEU A 109 -5.77 0.06 4.91
N SER A 110 -4.70 0.38 5.63
CA SER A 110 -4.72 1.40 6.69
C SER A 110 -5.14 2.78 6.17
N LEU A 111 -4.98 3.07 4.88
CA LEU A 111 -5.44 4.32 4.27
C LEU A 111 -6.98 4.42 4.19
N THR A 112 -7.70 3.31 4.37
CA THR A 112 -9.17 3.25 4.34
C THR A 112 -9.81 3.23 5.72
N ASN A 113 -9.00 3.23 6.79
CA ASN A 113 -9.43 3.15 8.19
C ASN A 113 -10.47 2.03 8.49
N PRO A 114 -10.16 0.73 8.23
CA PRO A 114 -11.09 -0.35 8.55
C PRO A 114 -11.45 -0.41 10.05
N ASP A 115 -12.73 -0.58 10.33
CA ASP A 115 -13.34 -0.57 11.67
C ASP A 115 -14.22 -1.80 11.91
N GLU A 116 -14.94 -1.86 13.04
CA GLU A 116 -15.85 -2.95 13.39
C GLU A 116 -17.10 -3.08 12.49
N ASN A 117 -17.42 -2.06 11.69
CA ASN A 117 -18.53 -2.10 10.73
C ASN A 117 -18.08 -2.56 9.35
N THR A 118 -16.77 -2.59 9.11
CA THR A 118 -16.20 -2.94 7.81
C THR A 118 -16.48 -4.39 7.44
N ILE A 119 -17.07 -4.59 6.27
CA ILE A 119 -17.23 -5.89 5.60
C ILE A 119 -16.32 -5.86 4.37
N PHE A 120 -15.16 -6.50 4.52
CA PHE A 120 -14.12 -6.55 3.50
C PHE A 120 -14.36 -7.71 2.53
N TYR A 121 -14.15 -7.45 1.25
CA TYR A 121 -14.15 -8.45 0.18
C TYR A 121 -12.90 -8.36 -0.69
N ASP A 122 -12.31 -9.50 -1.02
CA ASP A 122 -11.26 -9.68 -2.03
C ASP A 122 -11.83 -10.44 -3.23
N LEU A 123 -11.77 -9.85 -4.43
CA LEU A 123 -12.31 -10.45 -5.66
C LEU A 123 -11.18 -11.05 -6.50
N GLY A 124 -11.20 -12.37 -6.66
CA GLY A 124 -10.05 -13.14 -7.14
C GLY A 124 -9.06 -13.43 -6.02
N SER A 125 -9.57 -13.99 -4.90
CA SER A 125 -8.82 -14.02 -3.63
C SER A 125 -7.65 -15.01 -3.59
N GLY A 126 -7.52 -15.90 -4.58
CA GLY A 126 -6.51 -16.93 -4.65
C GLY A 126 -6.47 -17.78 -3.38
N VAL A 127 -5.29 -17.97 -2.81
CA VAL A 127 -5.08 -18.69 -1.54
C VAL A 127 -5.45 -17.86 -0.28
N GLY A 128 -6.16 -16.75 -0.44
CA GLY A 128 -6.79 -16.02 0.65
C GLY A 128 -5.91 -15.02 1.41
N LYS A 129 -4.72 -14.69 0.90
CA LYS A 129 -3.73 -13.87 1.61
C LYS A 129 -4.26 -12.50 2.07
N ALA A 130 -4.96 -11.77 1.20
CA ALA A 130 -5.50 -10.46 1.55
C ALA A 130 -6.63 -10.56 2.58
N VAL A 131 -7.50 -11.56 2.44
CA VAL A 131 -8.62 -11.85 3.35
C VAL A 131 -8.13 -12.19 4.76
N LEU A 132 -7.12 -13.06 4.87
CA LEU A 132 -6.48 -13.40 6.13
C LEU A 132 -5.81 -12.16 6.74
N ALA A 133 -5.01 -11.44 5.96
CA ALA A 133 -4.28 -10.26 6.44
C ALA A 133 -5.24 -9.19 7.01
N CYS A 134 -6.35 -8.93 6.32
CA CYS A 134 -7.36 -7.97 6.76
C CYS A 134 -7.96 -8.35 8.14
N SER A 135 -8.46 -9.58 8.28
CA SER A 135 -9.05 -10.05 9.55
C SER A 135 -8.03 -10.17 10.69
N MET A 136 -6.78 -10.53 10.34
CA MET A 136 -5.69 -10.62 11.31
C MET A 136 -5.39 -9.28 11.97
N VAL A 137 -5.36 -8.19 11.19
CA VAL A 137 -4.90 -6.88 11.68
C VAL A 137 -6.05 -5.99 12.15
N PHE A 138 -7.16 -5.96 11.41
CA PHE A 138 -8.22 -4.97 11.63
C PHE A 138 -9.42 -5.56 12.39
N PRO A 139 -10.24 -4.72 13.04
CA PRO A 139 -11.39 -5.17 13.81
C PRO A 139 -12.64 -5.49 12.96
N VAL A 140 -12.50 -5.64 11.64
CA VAL A 140 -13.58 -5.86 10.64
C VAL A 140 -14.70 -6.78 11.12
N ARG A 141 -15.94 -6.49 10.73
CA ARG A 141 -17.09 -7.37 10.99
C ARG A 141 -16.94 -8.71 10.30
N LYS A 142 -16.49 -8.67 9.04
CA LYS A 142 -16.35 -9.80 8.13
C LYS A 142 -15.22 -9.53 7.14
N SER A 143 -14.49 -10.58 6.79
CA SER A 143 -13.46 -10.57 5.75
C SER A 143 -13.72 -11.72 4.81
N ALA A 144 -14.07 -11.46 3.55
CA ALA A 144 -14.48 -12.47 2.60
C ALA A 144 -13.62 -12.48 1.34
N GLY A 145 -13.47 -13.65 0.72
CA GLY A 145 -12.81 -13.81 -0.58
C GLY A 145 -13.71 -14.57 -1.57
N VAL A 146 -13.75 -14.11 -2.81
CA VAL A 146 -14.38 -14.85 -3.92
C VAL A 146 -13.28 -15.39 -4.82
N GLU A 147 -13.28 -16.70 -5.05
CA GLU A 147 -12.28 -17.38 -5.87
C GLU A 147 -12.96 -18.36 -6.83
N LEU A 148 -12.56 -18.31 -8.10
CA LEU A 148 -13.13 -19.11 -9.17
C LEU A 148 -12.61 -20.55 -9.15
N PHE A 149 -11.31 -20.73 -8.86
CA PHE A 149 -10.66 -22.03 -8.96
C PHE A 149 -10.80 -22.84 -7.67
N PRO A 150 -11.41 -24.05 -7.72
CA PRO A 150 -11.64 -24.88 -6.53
C PRO A 150 -10.38 -25.14 -5.71
N GLU A 151 -9.25 -25.46 -6.36
CA GLU A 151 -7.97 -25.74 -5.71
C GLU A 151 -7.44 -24.55 -4.90
N LEU A 152 -7.58 -23.32 -5.40
CA LEU A 152 -7.18 -22.10 -4.68
C LEU A 152 -8.13 -21.83 -3.51
N TYR A 153 -9.43 -21.98 -3.75
CA TYR A 153 -10.46 -21.87 -2.73
C TYR A 153 -10.24 -22.85 -1.57
N PHE A 154 -10.00 -24.13 -1.86
CA PHE A 154 -9.77 -25.14 -0.82
C PHE A 154 -8.47 -24.90 -0.06
N ASP A 155 -7.42 -24.42 -0.72
CA ASP A 155 -6.20 -24.02 -0.03
C ASP A 155 -6.46 -22.84 0.92
N ALA A 156 -7.21 -21.83 0.48
CA ALA A 156 -7.60 -20.69 1.29
C ALA A 156 -8.41 -21.11 2.53
N CYS A 157 -9.38 -22.01 2.38
CA CYS A 157 -10.13 -22.60 3.49
C CYS A 157 -9.20 -23.31 4.49
N LYS A 158 -8.26 -24.12 4.00
CA LYS A 158 -7.24 -24.76 4.86
C LYS A 158 -6.40 -23.73 5.62
N ARG A 159 -6.06 -22.59 5.01
CA ARG A 159 -5.31 -21.53 5.72
C ARG A 159 -6.12 -20.94 6.89
N VAL A 160 -7.45 -20.86 6.76
CA VAL A 160 -8.33 -20.39 7.85
C VAL A 160 -8.35 -21.38 9.00
N GLU A 161 -8.38 -22.69 8.71
CA GLU A 161 -8.30 -23.73 9.74
C GLU A 161 -6.97 -23.64 10.50
N GLN A 162 -5.86 -23.49 9.78
CA GLN A 162 -4.55 -23.27 10.38
C GLN A 162 -4.52 -22.01 11.25
N LEU A 163 -5.10 -20.89 10.78
CA LEU A 163 -5.21 -19.66 11.54
C LEU A 163 -6.09 -19.85 12.80
N ALA A 164 -7.19 -20.60 12.70
CA ALA A 164 -8.10 -20.85 13.81
C ALA A 164 -7.45 -21.65 14.95
N ALA A 165 -6.50 -22.52 14.61
CA ALA A 165 -5.70 -23.30 15.55
C ALA A 165 -4.60 -22.47 16.24
N MET A 166 -4.26 -21.29 15.72
CA MET A 166 -3.26 -20.41 16.34
C MET A 166 -3.87 -19.66 17.53
N LYS A 167 -3.12 -19.65 18.65
CA LYS A 167 -3.50 -18.90 19.86
C LYS A 167 -3.76 -17.43 19.51
N ASN A 168 -4.84 -16.86 20.05
CA ASN A 168 -5.33 -15.48 19.81
C ASN A 168 -5.96 -15.20 18.44
N TYR A 169 -5.99 -16.16 17.51
CA TYR A 169 -6.56 -15.94 16.18
C TYR A 169 -7.90 -16.63 15.94
N THR A 170 -8.37 -17.49 16.83
CA THR A 170 -9.65 -18.20 16.68
C THR A 170 -10.83 -17.25 16.42
N ALA A 171 -10.93 -16.13 17.15
CA ALA A 171 -12.00 -15.15 16.95
C ALA A 171 -11.88 -14.39 15.60
N LYS A 172 -10.64 -14.15 15.13
CA LYS A 172 -10.36 -13.51 13.84
C LYS A 172 -10.64 -14.46 12.68
N ALA A 173 -10.31 -15.74 12.82
CA ALA A 173 -10.61 -16.78 11.84
C ALA A 173 -12.12 -16.94 11.62
N LYS A 174 -12.94 -16.85 12.68
CA LYS A 174 -14.42 -16.89 12.59
C LYS A 174 -15.04 -15.78 11.75
N LYS A 175 -14.31 -14.68 11.50
CA LYS A 175 -14.76 -13.57 10.65
C LYS A 175 -14.42 -13.79 9.17
N ILE A 176 -13.64 -14.83 8.85
CA ILE A 176 -13.19 -15.12 7.50
C ILE A 176 -14.19 -16.05 6.80
N GLN A 177 -14.54 -15.73 5.56
CA GLN A 177 -15.40 -16.54 4.71
C GLN A 177 -14.82 -16.61 3.29
N PHE A 178 -14.80 -17.79 2.68
CA PHE A 178 -14.48 -17.93 1.26
C PHE A 178 -15.72 -18.39 0.50
N ILE A 179 -15.85 -17.91 -0.74
CA ILE A 179 -16.92 -18.25 -1.65
C ILE A 179 -16.24 -18.81 -2.91
N LEU A 180 -16.52 -20.08 -3.22
CA LEU A 180 -16.15 -20.68 -4.49
C LEU A 180 -17.13 -20.21 -5.56
N GLY A 181 -16.65 -19.46 -6.55
CA GLY A 181 -17.47 -19.03 -7.68
C GLY A 181 -16.93 -17.79 -8.39
N ASP A 182 -17.70 -17.35 -9.38
CA ASP A 182 -17.43 -16.12 -10.13
C ASP A 182 -17.83 -14.89 -9.31
N PHE A 183 -16.92 -13.91 -9.20
CA PHE A 183 -17.22 -12.65 -8.53
C PHE A 183 -18.30 -11.82 -9.23
N LEU A 184 -18.58 -12.06 -10.52
CA LEU A 184 -19.69 -11.45 -11.26
C LEU A 184 -21.05 -12.00 -10.83
N GLU A 185 -21.10 -13.21 -10.28
CA GLU A 185 -22.32 -13.87 -9.80
C GLU A 185 -22.46 -13.88 -8.27
N ALA A 186 -21.35 -13.80 -7.53
CA ALA A 186 -21.36 -13.85 -6.08
C ALA A 186 -22.21 -12.74 -5.42
N ASN A 187 -22.86 -13.04 -4.30
CA ASN A 187 -23.58 -12.04 -3.52
C ASN A 187 -22.60 -11.16 -2.72
N LEU A 188 -22.52 -9.87 -3.09
CA LEU A 188 -21.66 -8.85 -2.47
C LEU A 188 -22.50 -7.72 -1.83
N SER A 189 -23.79 -7.94 -1.58
CA SER A 189 -24.73 -6.89 -1.15
C SER A 189 -24.36 -6.22 0.17
N ASP A 190 -23.65 -6.93 1.06
CA ASP A 190 -23.19 -6.44 2.35
C ASP A 190 -21.79 -5.82 2.32
N ALA A 191 -21.09 -5.84 1.18
CA ALA A 191 -19.73 -5.33 1.07
C ALA A 191 -19.66 -3.83 1.35
N THR A 192 -18.73 -3.41 2.21
CA THR A 192 -18.45 -1.99 2.47
C THR A 192 -17.08 -1.55 1.93
N LEU A 193 -16.14 -2.50 1.82
CA LEU A 193 -14.80 -2.31 1.29
C LEU A 193 -14.45 -3.48 0.37
N VAL A 194 -14.09 -3.19 -0.87
CA VAL A 194 -13.67 -4.20 -1.85
C VAL A 194 -12.22 -3.93 -2.26
N PHE A 195 -11.41 -4.98 -2.28
CA PHE A 195 -10.08 -4.99 -2.90
C PHE A 195 -10.11 -5.87 -4.16
N ILE A 196 -9.45 -5.38 -5.21
CA ILE A 196 -9.30 -6.07 -6.48
C ILE A 196 -7.88 -5.89 -6.95
N ASN A 197 -7.15 -6.99 -7.04
CA ASN A 197 -5.92 -6.97 -7.80
C ASN A 197 -6.23 -7.04 -9.30
N SER A 198 -6.50 -5.88 -9.90
CA SER A 198 -7.09 -5.80 -11.23
C SER A 198 -6.11 -5.88 -12.41
N THR A 199 -4.84 -6.19 -12.15
CA THR A 199 -3.77 -6.19 -13.16
C THR A 199 -4.11 -7.04 -14.39
N ALA A 200 -4.84 -8.13 -14.22
CA ALA A 200 -5.04 -9.13 -15.26
C ALA A 200 -6.49 -9.24 -15.77
N PHE A 201 -7.46 -8.50 -15.21
CA PHE A 201 -8.83 -8.42 -15.72
C PHE A 201 -8.90 -7.39 -16.84
N PHE A 202 -9.55 -7.64 -17.97
CA PHE A 202 -9.69 -6.66 -19.06
C PHE A 202 -11.02 -6.78 -19.79
N GLY A 203 -11.31 -5.81 -20.67
CA GLY A 203 -12.46 -5.84 -21.56
C GLY A 203 -13.81 -6.09 -20.85
N PRO A 204 -14.67 -6.98 -21.38
CA PRO A 204 -16.03 -7.19 -20.87
C PRO A 204 -16.11 -7.61 -19.40
N ILE A 205 -15.12 -8.37 -18.91
CA ILE A 205 -15.07 -8.80 -17.50
C ILE A 205 -14.87 -7.60 -16.58
N TRP A 206 -13.94 -6.71 -16.94
CA TRP A 206 -13.69 -5.50 -16.16
C TRP A 206 -14.87 -4.54 -16.18
N GLU A 207 -15.50 -4.36 -17.34
CA GLU A 207 -16.69 -3.50 -17.50
C GLU A 207 -17.87 -4.03 -16.68
N SER A 208 -18.15 -5.34 -16.76
CA SER A 208 -19.22 -5.97 -15.98
C SER A 208 -18.99 -5.85 -14.48
N LEU A 209 -17.74 -6.00 -14.04
CA LEU A 209 -17.37 -5.81 -12.64
C LEU A 209 -17.59 -4.36 -12.19
N CYS A 210 -17.19 -3.37 -13.00
CA CYS A 210 -17.44 -1.95 -12.70
C CYS A 210 -18.93 -1.67 -12.51
N VAL A 211 -19.79 -2.16 -13.42
CA VAL A 211 -21.26 -2.00 -13.32
C VAL A 211 -21.81 -2.68 -12.08
N LYS A 212 -21.31 -3.86 -11.72
CA LYS A 212 -21.75 -4.59 -10.52
C LYS A 212 -21.42 -3.82 -9.25
N LEU A 213 -20.18 -3.37 -9.08
CA LEU A 213 -19.74 -2.63 -7.88
C LEU A 213 -20.49 -1.30 -7.72
N ASP A 214 -20.74 -0.60 -8.83
CA ASP A 214 -21.47 0.67 -8.83
C ASP A 214 -22.87 0.54 -8.20
N LYS A 215 -23.53 -0.60 -8.43
CA LYS A 215 -24.88 -0.94 -7.93
C LYS A 215 -24.93 -1.44 -6.48
N LEU A 216 -23.79 -1.72 -5.84
CA LEU A 216 -23.78 -2.23 -4.46
C LEU A 216 -24.14 -1.14 -3.45
N PRO A 217 -25.24 -1.29 -2.68
CA PRO A 217 -25.82 -0.18 -1.90
C PRO A 217 -24.97 0.25 -0.71
N HIS A 218 -24.17 -0.66 -0.14
CA HIS A 218 -23.36 -0.42 1.06
C HIS A 218 -21.87 -0.23 0.77
N LEU A 219 -21.46 -0.37 -0.49
CA LEU A 219 -20.06 -0.30 -0.88
C LEU A 219 -19.60 1.15 -0.88
N ASN A 220 -18.74 1.52 0.07
CA ASN A 220 -18.25 2.89 0.20
C ASN A 220 -16.83 3.05 -0.37
N THR A 221 -16.04 1.99 -0.36
CA THR A 221 -14.62 2.06 -0.75
C THR A 221 -14.24 0.90 -1.65
N VAL A 222 -13.52 1.19 -2.74
CA VAL A 222 -12.93 0.19 -3.63
C VAL A 222 -11.45 0.46 -3.82
N ILE A 223 -10.62 -0.53 -3.56
CA ILE A 223 -9.18 -0.47 -3.84
C ILE A 223 -8.89 -1.33 -5.07
N THR A 224 -8.26 -0.74 -6.08
CA THR A 224 -7.81 -1.46 -7.27
C THR A 224 -6.31 -1.28 -7.48
N THR A 225 -5.65 -2.28 -8.06
CA THR A 225 -4.25 -2.20 -8.49
C THR A 225 -4.14 -1.97 -9.99
N SER A 226 -3.07 -1.33 -10.43
CA SER A 226 -2.66 -1.14 -11.84
C SER A 226 -3.56 -0.21 -12.68
N LYS A 227 -4.87 -0.17 -12.45
CA LYS A 227 -5.83 0.69 -13.15
C LYS A 227 -6.96 1.15 -12.25
N THR A 228 -7.63 2.23 -12.64
CA THR A 228 -8.77 2.83 -11.92
C THR A 228 -10.08 2.15 -12.25
N LEU A 229 -11.02 2.22 -11.31
CA LEU A 229 -12.40 1.82 -11.50
C LEU A 229 -13.15 2.92 -12.28
N SER A 230 -13.78 2.57 -13.41
CA SER A 230 -14.54 3.50 -14.24
C SER A 230 -16.03 3.42 -13.91
N CYS A 231 -16.44 4.06 -12.81
CA CYS A 231 -17.83 4.05 -12.33
C CYS A 231 -18.33 5.48 -12.08
N PRO A 232 -19.60 5.81 -12.41
CA PRO A 232 -20.16 7.15 -12.16
C PRO A 232 -20.19 7.55 -10.68
N HIS A 233 -20.44 6.61 -9.77
CA HIS A 233 -20.62 6.90 -8.34
C HIS A 233 -19.34 6.84 -7.51
N PHE A 234 -18.17 6.57 -8.11
CA PHE A 234 -16.91 6.49 -7.38
C PHE A 234 -15.91 7.53 -7.89
N ILE A 235 -15.13 8.11 -6.98
CA ILE A 235 -14.01 9.01 -7.29
C ILE A 235 -12.72 8.48 -6.68
N VAL A 236 -11.59 8.68 -7.37
CA VAL A 236 -10.27 8.34 -6.84
C VAL A 236 -9.89 9.38 -5.79
N THR A 237 -9.85 9.00 -4.51
CA THR A 237 -9.47 9.87 -3.40
C THR A 237 -7.99 9.76 -3.05
N ALA A 238 -7.36 8.63 -3.37
CA ALA A 238 -5.92 8.46 -3.19
C ALA A 238 -5.30 7.57 -4.26
N ARG A 239 -4.03 7.85 -4.57
CA ARG A 239 -3.15 7.01 -5.38
C ARG A 239 -1.85 6.79 -4.64
N THR A 240 -1.44 5.54 -4.51
CA THR A 240 -0.16 5.18 -3.87
C THR A 240 0.56 4.07 -4.62
N LYS A 241 1.80 3.80 -4.24
CA LYS A 241 2.57 2.63 -4.69
C LYS A 241 2.49 1.54 -3.64
N VAL A 242 2.26 0.32 -4.09
CA VAL A 242 2.22 -0.87 -3.23
C VAL A 242 3.16 -1.92 -3.79
N GLN A 243 3.97 -2.52 -2.92
CA GLN A 243 4.77 -3.69 -3.27
C GLN A 243 3.87 -4.92 -3.26
N MET A 244 3.91 -5.67 -4.35
CA MET A 244 3.31 -7.00 -4.52
C MET A 244 4.42 -8.03 -4.71
N SER A 245 4.08 -9.32 -4.73
CA SER A 245 5.08 -10.39 -4.87
C SER A 245 5.86 -10.34 -6.19
N TRP A 246 5.30 -9.73 -7.25
CA TRP A 246 5.93 -9.57 -8.56
C TRP A 246 6.52 -8.17 -8.83
N GLY A 247 6.36 -7.21 -7.91
CA GLY A 247 6.89 -5.86 -8.09
C GLY A 247 6.04 -4.75 -7.49
N VAL A 248 6.46 -3.50 -7.72
CA VAL A 248 5.74 -2.31 -7.26
C VAL A 248 4.71 -1.89 -8.31
N VAL A 249 3.45 -1.77 -7.89
CA VAL A 249 2.35 -1.30 -8.75
C VAL A 249 1.68 -0.06 -8.14
N PHE A 250 0.92 0.67 -8.95
CA PHE A 250 0.01 1.69 -8.43
C PHE A 250 -1.23 1.03 -7.82
N ALA A 251 -1.68 1.54 -6.68
CA ALA A 251 -2.99 1.27 -6.11
C ALA A 251 -3.82 2.55 -6.06
N TYR A 252 -5.10 2.41 -6.34
CA TYR A 252 -6.08 3.48 -6.38
C TYR A 252 -7.16 3.20 -5.35
N ILE A 253 -7.41 4.16 -4.47
CA ILE A 253 -8.50 4.11 -3.50
C ILE A 253 -9.62 4.97 -4.06
N HIS A 254 -10.77 4.33 -4.25
CA HIS A 254 -11.99 4.98 -4.72
C HIS A 254 -12.95 5.07 -3.56
N THR A 255 -13.60 6.22 -3.40
CA THR A 255 -14.66 6.43 -2.42
C THR A 255 -15.94 6.76 -3.16
N ARG A 256 -17.07 6.21 -2.69
CA ARG A 256 -18.38 6.51 -3.25
C ARG A 256 -18.68 7.99 -3.03
N LYS A 257 -19.13 8.67 -4.08
CA LYS A 257 -19.61 10.05 -4.03
C LYS A 257 -20.73 10.15 -3.01
N THR A 258 -20.62 11.11 -2.11
CA THR A 258 -21.75 11.52 -1.29
C THR A 258 -22.63 12.47 -2.10
N THR A 259 -23.85 12.76 -1.64
CA THR A 259 -24.78 13.70 -2.29
C THR A 259 -24.21 15.11 -2.51
N PHE A 260 -23.01 15.40 -1.98
CA PHE A 260 -22.32 16.68 -2.03
C PHE A 260 -21.07 16.68 -2.94
N ASP A 261 -20.78 15.58 -3.64
CA ASP A 261 -19.65 15.42 -4.59
C ASP A 261 -20.10 15.37 -6.06
#